data_AF-A0A6V7VG25-F1
#
_entry.id   AF-A0A6V7VG25-F1
#
_cell.length_a   1.000
_cell.length_b   1.000
_cell.length_c   1.000
_cell.angle_alpha   90.00
_cell.angle_beta   90.00
_cell.angle_gamma   90.00
#
_symmetry.space_group_name_H-M   'P 1'
#
loop_
_entity.id
_entity.type
_entity.pdbx_description
1 polymer ?
#
loop_
_entity_poly.entity_id
_entity_poly.type
_entity_poly.pdbx_seq_one_letter_code
_entity_poly.pdbx_strand_id
1 'polypeptide(L)'
;MIEGLLKKYSYLRKDKIDATVQKKIIDSINLSFHKDFKRFKMEYSHPNIKYISFSPQLGYVLGFENSNMVMNNEIAKYGSDLRGGFSSFAVYSKGLTENMIVGNSLSSLLRVVSVSGATPGEYHEKIYDSPIYIRVLPKEINEIEIELRTMDGGRLVPFAFGTVMIVLIFKKVINF
;
A
#
# COMPACT_ATOMS: atom_id res chain seq x y z
N MET A 1 -8.51 -15.46 10.51
CA MET A 1 -8.71 -14.07 11.00
C MET A 1 -8.89 -13.05 9.85
N ILE A 2 -9.39 -13.48 8.68
CA ILE A 2 -9.48 -12.63 7.45
C ILE A 2 -10.94 -12.31 7.08
N GLU A 3 -11.92 -13.01 7.65
CA GLU A 3 -13.35 -12.73 7.42
C GLU A 3 -13.87 -11.44 8.09
N GLY A 4 -13.07 -10.81 8.95
CA GLY A 4 -13.46 -9.61 9.68
C GLY A 4 -13.34 -8.30 8.88
N LEU A 5 -12.51 -8.26 7.83
CA LEU A 5 -12.16 -7.02 7.12
C LEU A 5 -13.06 -6.71 5.92
N LEU A 6 -13.68 -7.72 5.30
CA LEU A 6 -14.64 -7.52 4.21
C LEU A 6 -15.99 -6.94 4.67
N LYS A 7 -16.27 -6.94 5.98
CA LYS A 7 -17.53 -6.40 6.55
C LYS A 7 -17.54 -4.86 6.73
N LYS A 8 -16.41 -4.16 6.54
CA LYS A 8 -16.27 -2.76 6.97
C LYS A 8 -16.64 -1.70 5.92
N TYR A 9 -16.81 -2.08 4.64
CA TYR A 9 -17.07 -1.11 3.56
C TYR A 9 -18.50 -1.10 3.00
N SER A 10 -19.42 -1.85 3.61
CA SER A 10 -20.86 -1.70 3.36
C SER A 10 -21.52 -1.03 4.56
N TYR A 11 -21.45 0.30 4.66
CA TYR A 11 -22.37 1.05 5.52
C TYR A 11 -23.73 1.17 4.81
N LEU A 12 -24.34 0.04 4.55
CA LEU A 12 -25.79 -0.06 4.40
C LEU A 12 -26.29 -0.48 5.78
N ARG A 13 -27.20 0.32 6.35
CA ARG A 13 -27.90 -0.03 7.60
C ARG A 13 -28.32 -1.49 7.54
N LYS A 14 -27.98 -2.24 8.58
CA LYS A 14 -28.21 -3.69 8.73
C LYS A 14 -29.69 -4.06 8.93
N ASP A 15 -30.60 -3.26 8.39
CA ASP A 15 -31.99 -3.65 8.21
C ASP A 15 -32.01 -4.39 6.87
N LYS A 16 -32.19 -5.70 6.90
CA LYS A 16 -32.13 -6.63 5.75
C LYS A 16 -32.60 -5.97 4.45
N ILE A 17 -31.66 -5.43 3.67
CA ILE A 17 -31.93 -5.02 2.30
C ILE A 17 -32.23 -6.30 1.54
N ASP A 18 -33.40 -6.34 0.90
CA ASP A 18 -33.79 -7.42 0.01
C ASP A 18 -32.64 -7.68 -0.99
N ALA A 19 -32.15 -8.92 -1.01
CA ALA A 19 -31.06 -9.34 -1.89
C ALA A 19 -31.35 -9.00 -3.36
N THR A 20 -32.63 -8.96 -3.75
CA THR A 20 -33.08 -8.54 -5.08
C THR A 20 -32.79 -7.06 -5.35
N VAL A 21 -33.05 -6.19 -4.37
CA VAL A 21 -32.78 -4.74 -4.47
C VAL A 21 -31.28 -4.49 -4.49
N GLN A 22 -30.52 -5.20 -3.65
CA GLN A 22 -29.07 -5.10 -3.64
C GLN A 22 -28.46 -5.50 -4.99
N LYS A 23 -28.92 -6.60 -5.58
CA LYS A 23 -28.48 -7.05 -6.91
C LYS A 23 -28.76 -6.00 -7.98
N LYS A 24 -29.97 -5.43 -8.02
CA LYS A 24 -30.32 -4.35 -8.97
C LYS A 24 -29.42 -3.12 -8.86
N ILE A 25 -29.04 -2.74 -7.63
CA ILE A 25 -28.11 -1.62 -7.41
C ILE A 25 -26.72 -1.98 -7.93
N ILE A 26 -26.20 -3.17 -7.62
CA ILE A 26 -24.86 -3.61 -8.07
C ILE A 26 -24.81 -3.70 -9.60
N ASP A 27 -25.81 -4.34 -10.21
CA ASP A 27 -25.90 -4.52 -11.67
C ASP A 27 -26.03 -3.19 -12.43
N SER A 28 -26.39 -2.11 -11.73
CA SER A 28 -26.48 -0.77 -12.31
C SER A 28 -25.15 0.00 -12.33
N ILE A 29 -24.08 -0.54 -11.74
CA ILE A 29 -22.77 0.10 -11.63
C ILE A 29 -21.81 -0.51 -12.65
N ASN A 30 -21.15 0.35 -13.42
CA ASN A 30 -20.16 -0.04 -14.43
C ASN A 30 -18.86 0.76 -14.26
N LEU A 31 -17.74 0.06 -14.13
CA LEU A 31 -16.40 0.63 -14.12
C LEU A 31 -15.67 0.18 -15.38
N SER A 32 -15.51 1.07 -16.34
CA SER A 32 -14.90 0.78 -17.65
C SER A 32 -13.53 1.44 -17.80
N PHE A 33 -12.64 0.85 -18.59
CA PHE A 33 -11.33 1.43 -18.90
C PHE A 33 -11.34 2.04 -20.30
N HIS A 34 -11.17 3.36 -20.39
CA HIS A 34 -11.11 4.09 -21.64
C HIS A 34 -9.71 3.97 -22.24
N LYS A 35 -9.58 3.18 -23.31
CA LYS A 35 -8.26 2.85 -23.92
C LYS A 35 -7.53 4.08 -24.45
N ASP A 36 -8.25 5.03 -25.06
CA ASP A 36 -7.64 6.23 -25.66
C ASP A 36 -7.02 7.16 -24.60
N PHE A 37 -7.73 7.37 -23.49
CA PHE A 37 -7.26 8.22 -22.40
C PHE A 37 -6.45 7.46 -21.34
N LYS A 38 -6.38 6.12 -21.44
CA LYS A 38 -5.78 5.20 -20.46
C LYS A 38 -6.25 5.45 -19.02
N ARG A 39 -7.56 5.64 -18.85
CA ARG A 39 -8.21 6.06 -17.59
C ARG A 39 -9.49 5.28 -17.34
N PHE A 40 -9.84 5.09 -16.08
CA PHE A 40 -11.12 4.51 -15.71
C PHE A 40 -12.26 5.52 -15.83
N LYS A 41 -13.45 5.04 -16.17
CA LYS A 41 -14.71 5.79 -16.18
C LYS A 41 -15.72 5.07 -15.28
N MET A 42 -16.38 5.83 -14.42
CA MET A 42 -17.46 5.34 -13.57
C MET A 42 -18.81 5.70 -14.20
N GLU A 43 -19.70 4.72 -14.33
CA GLU A 43 -21.06 4.90 -14.83
C GLU A 43 -22.03 4.16 -13.92
N TYR A 44 -23.16 4.78 -13.63
CA TYR A 44 -24.26 4.11 -12.96
C TYR A 44 -25.62 4.60 -13.44
N SER A 45 -26.59 3.70 -13.52
CA SER A 45 -27.92 3.99 -14.07
C SER A 45 -29.04 4.02 -13.03
N HIS A 46 -28.79 3.54 -11.81
CA HIS A 46 -29.84 3.47 -10.80
C HIS A 46 -30.13 4.85 -10.21
N PRO A 47 -31.40 5.30 -10.18
CA PRO A 47 -31.78 6.67 -9.83
C PRO A 47 -31.46 7.05 -8.37
N ASN A 48 -31.34 6.06 -7.48
CA ASN A 48 -31.03 6.30 -6.07
C ASN A 48 -29.52 6.39 -5.77
N ILE A 49 -28.64 6.18 -6.75
CA ILE A 49 -27.20 6.34 -6.56
C ILE A 49 -26.86 7.82 -6.78
N LYS A 50 -26.34 8.49 -5.75
CA LYS A 50 -25.90 9.90 -5.84
C LYS A 50 -24.42 10.02 -6.23
N TYR A 51 -23.61 9.14 -5.68
CA TYR A 51 -22.18 9.01 -5.92
C TYR A 51 -21.72 7.64 -5.44
N ILE A 52 -20.54 7.23 -5.89
CA ILE A 52 -19.84 6.04 -5.40
C ILE A 52 -18.62 6.49 -4.61
N SER A 53 -18.36 5.83 -3.49
CA SER A 53 -17.14 6.02 -2.72
C SER A 53 -16.27 4.76 -2.82
N PHE A 54 -14.98 4.98 -3.02
CA PHE A 54 -13.95 3.97 -2.95
C PHE A 54 -13.20 4.10 -1.64
N SER A 55 -12.55 3.01 -1.22
CA SER A 55 -11.51 3.15 -0.22
C SER A 55 -10.39 4.04 -0.77
N PRO A 56 -9.65 4.78 0.08
CA PRO A 56 -8.57 5.65 -0.39
C PRO A 56 -7.56 4.93 -1.30
N GLN A 57 -7.23 3.68 -0.96
CA GLN A 57 -6.32 2.85 -1.74
C GLN A 57 -6.88 2.49 -3.13
N LEU A 58 -8.15 2.08 -3.20
CA LEU A 58 -8.77 1.72 -4.47
C LEU A 58 -8.95 2.95 -5.36
N GLY A 59 -9.39 4.07 -4.79
CA GLY A 59 -9.51 5.33 -5.52
C GLY A 59 -8.18 5.81 -6.11
N TYR A 60 -7.08 5.68 -5.35
CA TYR A 60 -5.72 5.93 -5.83
C TYR A 60 -5.36 5.03 -7.01
N VAL A 61 -5.53 3.71 -6.87
CA VAL A 61 -5.22 2.72 -7.92
C VAL A 61 -5.99 3.01 -9.21
N LEU A 62 -7.26 3.41 -9.08
CA LEU A 62 -8.13 3.73 -10.21
C LEU A 62 -7.91 5.14 -10.79
N GLY A 63 -7.20 6.02 -10.09
CA GLY A 63 -6.87 7.37 -10.55
C GLY A 63 -7.93 8.44 -10.31
N PHE A 64 -8.91 8.20 -9.42
CA PHE A 64 -9.93 9.19 -9.06
C PHE A 64 -9.39 10.14 -7.98
N GLU A 65 -9.39 11.45 -8.26
CA GLU A 65 -8.92 12.47 -7.32
C GLU A 65 -9.78 12.52 -6.05
N ASN A 66 -11.10 12.55 -6.21
CA ASN A 66 -12.03 12.51 -5.08
C ASN A 66 -12.66 11.11 -4.94
N SER A 67 -11.87 10.18 -4.41
CA SER A 67 -12.31 8.79 -4.19
C SER A 67 -13.56 8.64 -3.32
N ASN A 68 -13.90 9.62 -2.48
CA ASN A 68 -15.07 9.56 -1.60
C ASN A 68 -16.37 9.97 -2.29
N MET A 69 -16.31 10.60 -3.46
CA MET A 69 -17.46 11.15 -4.15
C MET A 69 -17.25 11.11 -5.67
N VAL A 70 -17.26 9.90 -6.22
CA VAL A 70 -17.16 9.67 -7.67
C VAL A 70 -18.54 9.78 -8.30
N MET A 71 -18.67 10.72 -9.23
CA MET A 71 -19.92 11.08 -9.89
C MET A 71 -20.22 10.18 -11.10
N ASN A 72 -21.47 10.21 -11.56
CA ASN A 72 -21.87 9.47 -12.75
C ASN A 72 -21.14 10.04 -13.98
N ASN A 73 -20.68 9.15 -14.87
CA ASN A 73 -19.87 9.47 -16.04
C ASN A 73 -18.51 10.11 -15.74
N GLU A 74 -18.05 10.11 -14.49
CA GLU A 74 -16.75 10.67 -14.13
C GLU A 74 -15.62 9.83 -14.73
N ILE A 75 -14.68 10.50 -15.40
CA ILE A 75 -13.43 9.90 -15.88
C ILE A 75 -12.35 10.24 -14.86
N ALA A 76 -11.58 9.22 -14.45
CA ALA A 76 -10.45 9.35 -13.55
C ALA A 76 -9.49 10.47 -14.02
N LYS A 77 -9.04 11.29 -13.08
CA LYS A 77 -8.13 12.40 -13.36
C LYS A 77 -6.73 11.91 -13.71
N TYR A 78 -6.32 10.81 -13.10
CA TYR A 78 -4.99 10.22 -13.23
C TYR A 78 -5.05 8.85 -13.92
N GLY A 79 -3.93 8.43 -14.51
CA GLY A 79 -3.79 7.05 -15.00
C GLY A 79 -3.80 6.06 -13.84
N SER A 80 -4.24 4.83 -14.10
CA SER A 80 -4.29 3.81 -13.07
C SER A 80 -2.89 3.38 -12.62
N ASP A 81 -2.66 3.31 -11.31
CA ASP A 81 -1.44 2.75 -10.74
C ASP A 81 -1.73 1.39 -10.08
N LEU A 82 -1.54 0.32 -10.85
CA LEU A 82 -1.76 -1.05 -10.38
C LEU A 82 -0.77 -1.47 -9.28
N ARG A 83 0.31 -0.72 -9.06
CA ARG A 83 1.22 -0.92 -7.92
C ARG A 83 0.64 -0.36 -6.63
N GLY A 84 -0.46 0.40 -6.70
CA GLY A 84 -1.10 1.03 -5.54
C GLY A 84 -0.17 1.95 -4.77
N GLY A 85 0.72 2.67 -5.48
CA GLY A 85 1.67 3.59 -4.86
C GLY A 85 2.85 2.89 -4.19
N PHE A 86 2.91 1.56 -4.24
CA PHE A 86 3.97 0.78 -3.62
C PHE A 86 5.17 0.62 -4.56
N SER A 87 6.00 1.65 -4.64
CA SER A 87 7.23 1.65 -5.44
C SER A 87 8.47 1.28 -4.63
N SER A 88 8.41 1.45 -3.31
CA SER A 88 9.52 1.26 -2.40
C SER A 88 9.01 1.17 -0.96
N PHE A 89 9.81 0.51 -0.12
CA PHE A 89 9.60 0.49 1.32
C PHE A 89 10.89 0.83 2.05
N ALA A 90 10.74 1.46 3.20
CA ALA A 90 11.82 1.74 4.13
C ALA A 90 11.93 0.59 5.14
N VAL A 91 13.15 0.13 5.35
CA VAL A 91 13.52 -0.92 6.31
C VAL A 91 14.08 -0.25 7.56
N TYR A 92 13.37 -0.33 8.66
CA TYR A 92 13.79 0.22 9.95
C TYR A 92 14.22 -0.88 10.91
N SER A 93 15.17 -0.56 11.79
CA SER A 93 15.62 -1.45 12.86
C SER A 93 15.68 -0.70 14.18
N LYS A 94 14.60 -0.72 14.95
CA LYS A 94 14.47 0.13 16.13
C LYS A 94 15.58 -0.16 17.15
N GLY A 95 16.37 0.87 17.47
CA GLY A 95 17.43 0.80 18.49
C GLY A 95 18.70 0.05 18.09
N LEU A 96 18.79 -0.47 16.86
CA LEU A 96 19.99 -1.17 16.40
C LEU A 96 21.08 -0.21 15.95
N THR A 97 20.72 0.85 15.22
CA THR A 97 21.68 1.79 14.61
C THR A 97 21.45 3.23 15.08
N GLU A 98 22.43 4.10 14.82
CA GLU A 98 22.28 5.54 14.99
C GLU A 98 21.08 6.08 14.16
N ASN A 99 20.34 7.01 14.75
CA ASN A 99 19.20 7.63 14.07
C ASN A 99 19.68 8.51 12.91
N MET A 100 18.98 8.42 11.79
CA MET A 100 19.16 9.27 10.62
C MET A 100 17.92 10.14 10.41
N ILE A 101 18.11 11.31 9.78
CA ILE A 101 16.99 12.17 9.40
C ILE A 101 16.27 11.53 8.20
N VAL A 102 14.99 11.22 8.37
CA VAL A 102 14.09 10.71 7.34
C VAL A 102 12.89 11.62 7.25
N GLY A 103 12.84 12.45 6.20
CA GLY A 103 11.83 13.49 6.05
C GLY A 103 11.88 14.48 7.23
N ASN A 104 10.81 14.54 8.02
CA ASN A 104 10.68 15.38 9.21
C ASN A 104 10.87 14.60 10.53
N SER A 105 11.44 13.40 10.49
CA SER A 105 11.61 12.52 11.66
C SER A 105 13.06 12.02 11.81
N LEU A 106 13.45 11.68 13.03
CA LEU A 106 14.68 10.94 13.32
C LEU A 106 14.34 9.46 13.50
N SER A 107 14.96 8.59 12.71
CA SER A 107 14.65 7.15 12.70
C SER A 107 15.89 6.31 12.42
N SER A 108 15.95 5.11 13.01
CA SER A 108 16.97 4.09 12.72
C SER A 108 16.61 3.36 11.42
N LEU A 109 16.85 4.03 10.29
CA LEU A 109 16.63 3.53 8.94
C LEU A 109 17.86 2.75 8.48
N LEU A 110 17.68 1.49 8.09
CA LEU A 110 18.75 0.68 7.49
C LEU A 110 18.88 0.99 6.00
N ARG A 111 17.76 0.99 5.27
CA ARG A 111 17.74 1.16 3.82
C ARG A 111 16.35 1.44 3.28
N VAL A 112 16.28 2.13 2.14
CA VAL A 112 15.10 2.13 1.27
C VAL A 112 15.31 1.11 0.16
N VAL A 113 14.38 0.17 0.03
CA VAL A 113 14.41 -0.88 -0.99
C VAL A 113 13.38 -0.54 -2.05
N SER A 114 13.81 -0.44 -3.31
CA SER A 114 12.91 -0.28 -4.44
C SER A 114 12.27 -1.61 -4.82
N VAL A 115 10.97 -1.57 -5.06
CA VAL A 115 10.18 -2.71 -5.53
C VAL A 115 10.06 -2.60 -7.04
N SER A 116 10.55 -3.61 -7.75
CA SER A 116 10.56 -3.66 -9.21
C SER A 116 9.84 -4.92 -9.68
N GLY A 117 8.83 -4.75 -10.53
CA GLY A 117 7.88 -5.79 -10.91
C GLY A 117 6.53 -5.47 -10.27
N ALA A 118 5.47 -5.49 -11.09
CA ALA A 118 4.11 -5.17 -10.66
C ALA A 118 3.20 -6.41 -10.69
N THR A 119 3.78 -7.57 -10.98
CA THR A 119 3.03 -8.81 -11.16
C THR A 119 2.90 -9.50 -9.80
N PRO A 120 1.68 -9.75 -9.31
CA PRO A 120 1.47 -10.56 -8.12
C PRO A 120 2.15 -11.93 -8.28
N GLY A 121 2.96 -12.31 -7.30
CA GLY A 121 3.67 -13.60 -7.27
C GLY A 121 5.11 -13.56 -7.80
N GLU A 122 5.60 -12.42 -8.30
CA GLU A 122 7.02 -12.27 -8.63
C GLU A 122 7.88 -12.20 -7.36
N TYR A 123 9.04 -12.85 -7.42
CA TYR A 123 10.07 -12.72 -6.38
C TYR A 123 10.79 -11.38 -6.54
N HIS A 124 10.79 -10.59 -5.47
CA HIS A 124 11.56 -9.35 -5.41
C HIS A 124 12.84 -9.58 -4.61
N GLU A 125 13.94 -9.81 -5.32
CA GLU A 125 15.28 -9.90 -4.74
C GLU A 125 16.08 -8.62 -5.05
N LYS A 126 16.73 -8.07 -4.02
CA LYS A 126 17.68 -6.97 -4.17
C LYS A 126 19.00 -7.31 -3.49
N ILE A 127 20.01 -7.52 -4.33
CA ILE A 127 21.40 -7.73 -3.93
C ILE A 127 22.13 -6.39 -4.05
N TYR A 128 22.96 -6.08 -3.06
CA TYR A 128 23.72 -4.83 -3.02
C TYR A 128 25.21 -5.17 -2.87
N ASP A 129 25.97 -4.98 -3.95
CA ASP A 129 27.40 -5.32 -3.99
C ASP A 129 28.25 -4.43 -3.07
N SER A 130 27.81 -3.18 -2.86
CA SER A 130 28.44 -2.19 -1.99
C SER A 130 27.52 -1.86 -0.80
N PRO A 131 27.56 -2.64 0.31
CA PRO A 131 26.77 -2.36 1.49
C PRO A 131 27.22 -1.06 2.16
N ILE A 132 26.24 -0.29 2.65
CA ILE A 132 26.49 0.89 3.48
C ILE A 132 26.51 0.41 4.92
N TYR A 133 27.59 0.69 5.63
CA TYR A 133 27.71 0.33 7.04
C TYR A 133 27.27 1.50 7.91
N ILE A 134 26.44 1.20 8.90
CA ILE A 134 25.96 2.14 9.91
C ILE A 134 26.43 1.63 11.27
N ARG A 135 26.76 2.55 12.18
CA ARG A 135 27.20 2.18 13.52
C ARG A 135 26.09 1.49 14.29
N VAL A 136 26.41 0.32 14.84
CA VAL A 136 25.55 -0.46 15.73
C VAL A 136 25.72 0.09 17.15
N LEU A 137 24.60 0.38 17.82
CA LEU A 137 24.60 0.98 19.16
C LEU A 137 24.69 -0.07 20.29
N PRO A 138 23.91 -1.17 20.25
CA PRO A 138 23.95 -2.17 21.31
C PRO A 138 25.25 -2.97 21.27
N LYS A 139 25.82 -3.27 22.45
CA LYS A 139 26.95 -4.19 22.59
C LYS A 139 26.50 -5.66 22.55
N GLU A 140 25.30 -5.92 23.05
CA GLU A 140 24.66 -7.22 23.13
C GLU A 140 23.21 -7.07 22.68
N ILE A 141 22.70 -8.04 21.91
CA ILE A 141 21.34 -8.04 21.40
C ILE A 141 20.82 -9.48 21.30
N ASN A 142 19.62 -9.70 21.81
CA ASN A 142 18.97 -11.01 21.73
C ASN A 142 17.98 -11.09 20.56
N GLU A 143 17.39 -9.95 20.19
CA GLU A 143 16.36 -9.87 19.17
C GLU A 143 16.52 -8.57 18.38
N ILE A 144 16.41 -8.67 17.05
CA ILE A 144 16.42 -7.53 16.14
C ILE A 144 15.01 -7.39 15.56
N GLU A 145 14.33 -6.32 15.95
CA GLU A 145 13.05 -5.96 15.36
C GLU A 145 13.26 -5.22 14.04
N ILE A 146 12.62 -5.70 12.96
CA ILE A 146 12.62 -5.05 11.65
C ILE A 146 11.21 -4.61 11.28
N GLU A 147 11.04 -3.33 10.97
CA GLU A 147 9.80 -2.79 10.43
C GLU A 147 9.96 -2.43 8.95
N LEU A 148 9.04 -2.90 8.11
CA LEU A 148 8.92 -2.42 6.74
C LEU A 148 7.78 -1.41 6.66
N ARG A 149 8.06 -0.21 6.16
CA ARG A 149 7.06 0.84 6.01
C ARG A 149 6.97 1.35 4.57
N THR A 150 5.77 1.65 4.13
CA THR A 150 5.52 2.33 2.85
C THR A 150 6.17 3.71 2.86
N MET A 151 6.78 4.10 1.74
CA MET A 151 7.31 5.46 1.61
C MET A 151 6.19 6.51 1.58
N ASP A 152 5.02 6.14 1.05
CA ASP A 152 3.83 6.99 1.07
C ASP A 152 3.07 6.81 2.39
N GLY A 153 3.16 7.82 3.27
CA GLY A 153 2.43 7.87 4.53
C GLY A 153 2.96 7.00 5.68
N GLY A 154 4.11 6.32 5.51
CA GLY A 154 4.82 5.63 6.61
C GLY A 154 4.07 4.45 7.23
N ARG A 155 3.11 3.86 6.52
CA ARG A 155 2.26 2.76 7.01
C ARG A 155 3.06 1.46 7.02
N LEU A 156 2.77 0.56 7.96
CA LEU A 156 3.38 -0.78 7.94
C LEU A 156 2.99 -1.53 6.67
N VAL A 157 3.96 -2.20 6.06
CA VAL A 157 3.71 -3.05 4.88
C VAL A 157 2.88 -4.27 5.33
N PRO A 158 1.67 -4.48 4.76
CA PRO A 158 0.80 -5.57 5.18
C PRO A 158 1.28 -6.90 4.56
N PHE A 159 1.96 -7.73 5.35
CA PHE A 159 2.28 -9.10 4.95
C PHE A 159 1.05 -10.00 5.09
N ALA A 160 0.27 -10.10 4.01
CA ALA A 160 -0.85 -11.04 3.94
C ALA A 160 -0.39 -12.46 3.58
N PHE A 161 0.65 -12.58 2.75
CA PHE A 161 1.22 -13.85 2.29
C PHE A 161 2.67 -13.62 1.83
N GLY A 162 3.49 -14.68 1.83
CA GLY A 162 4.88 -14.65 1.37
C GLY A 162 5.90 -14.96 2.48
N THR A 163 7.19 -14.91 2.12
CA THR A 163 8.32 -15.08 3.04
C THR A 163 9.26 -13.89 2.88
N VAL A 164 9.77 -13.38 3.99
CA VAL A 164 10.76 -12.29 4.01
C VAL A 164 12.08 -12.85 4.50
N MET A 165 13.14 -12.63 3.73
CA MET A 165 14.50 -12.96 4.13
C MET A 165 15.32 -11.67 4.16
N ILE A 166 15.99 -11.42 5.28
CA ILE A 166 16.85 -10.25 5.47
C ILE A 166 18.22 -10.76 5.91
N VAL A 167 19.26 -10.31 5.22
CA VAL A 167 20.65 -10.60 5.56
C VAL A 167 21.29 -9.31 6.09
N LEU A 168 21.70 -9.33 7.35
CA LEU A 168 22.42 -8.23 7.99
C LEU A 168 23.92 -8.58 8.05
N ILE A 169 24.78 -7.68 7.60
CA ILE A 169 26.23 -7.85 7.61
C ILE A 169 26.82 -6.98 8.73
N PHE A 170 27.45 -7.62 9.71
CA PHE A 170 28.14 -6.94 10.81
C PHE A 170 29.64 -6.95 10.58
N LYS A 171 30.25 -5.76 10.55
CA LYS A 171 31.71 -5.59 10.44
C LYS A 171 32.24 -4.98 11.74
N LYS A 172 33.26 -5.64 12.33
CA LYS A 172 33.96 -5.08 13.48
C LYS A 172 34.69 -3.80 13.06
N VAL A 173 34.38 -2.70 13.73
CA VAL A 173 35.13 -1.45 13.56
C VAL A 173 36.40 -1.56 14.40
N ILE A 174 37.55 -1.36 13.74
CA ILE A 174 38.84 -1.22 14.43
C ILE A 174 39.05 0.28 14.58
N ASN A 175 38.82 0.80 15.78
CA ASN A 175 39.20 2.16 16.12
C ASN A 175 40.70 2.16 16.44
N PHE A 176 41.47 2.93 15.68
CA PHE A 176 42.88 3.21 15.97
C PHE A 176 43.00 4.40 16.91
#